data_AF-A0A318ATA5-F1
#
_entry.id   AF-A0A318ATA5-F1
#
_cell.length_a   1.000
_cell.length_b   1.000
_cell.length_c   1.000
_cell.angle_alpha   90.00
_cell.angle_beta   90.00
_cell.angle_gamma   90.00
#
_symmetry.space_group_name_H-M   'P 1'
#
loop_
_entity.id
_entity.type
_entity.pdbx_description
1 polymer ?
#
loop_
_entity_poly.entity_id
_entity_poly.type
_entity_poly.pdbx_seq_one_letter_code
_entity_poly.pdbx_strand_id
1 'polypeptide(L)'
;MIDTKRLSVLVERELEAIADARVRDLVRSLLVEPRPVLRDWDYGEPGQQYVCWTVVEDCARSDVAIAYCEQGFGPASPWGLVWSREDARGEGSIGMDSAWFFTLEEAVYESVASSLPIWRLYGRDGALSEEMDWDAAWKACASLRAADPGGFYAVDCTRGKDRGEPAAD
;
A
#
# COMPACT_ATOMS: atom_id res chain seq x y z
N MET A 1 14.77 1.51 18.21
CA MET A 1 13.40 1.77 18.69
C MET A 1 13.03 3.18 18.34
N ILE A 2 12.20 3.29 17.32
CA ILE A 2 11.59 4.55 16.89
C ILE A 2 10.60 5.04 17.97
N ASP A 3 10.45 6.36 18.09
CA ASP A 3 9.43 6.99 18.93
C ASP A 3 8.43 7.75 18.05
N THR A 4 7.31 8.21 18.63
CA THR A 4 6.25 8.93 17.90
C THR A 4 6.78 10.13 17.12
N LYS A 5 7.73 10.90 17.67
CA LYS A 5 8.26 12.10 17.02
C LYS A 5 9.12 11.75 15.81
N ARG A 6 10.03 10.78 15.97
CA ARG A 6 10.89 10.28 14.89
C ARG A 6 10.07 9.61 13.80
N LEU A 7 9.02 8.88 14.18
CA LEU A 7 8.10 8.26 13.22
C LEU A 7 7.29 9.31 12.46
N SER A 8 6.80 10.36 13.12
CA SER A 8 6.09 11.45 12.44
C SER A 8 6.98 12.13 11.38
N VAL A 9 8.26 12.37 11.71
CA VAL A 9 9.23 12.91 10.74
C VAL A 9 9.49 11.95 9.58
N LEU A 10 9.57 10.64 9.86
CA LEU A 10 9.71 9.62 8.82
C LEU A 10 8.49 9.60 7.89
N VAL A 11 7.28 9.59 8.45
CA VAL A 11 6.02 9.60 7.69
C VAL A 11 5.96 10.82 6.78
N GLU A 12 6.23 12.02 7.30
CA GLU A 12 6.21 13.24 6.47
C GLU A 12 7.23 13.18 5.33
N ARG A 13 8.45 12.69 5.58
CA ARG A 13 9.46 12.52 4.53
C ARG A 13 9.00 11.55 3.44
N GLU A 14 8.41 10.42 3.82
CA GLU A 14 7.91 9.43 2.86
C GLU A 14 6.70 9.96 2.09
N LEU A 15 5.82 10.71 2.74
CA LEU A 15 4.71 11.41 2.10
C LEU A 15 5.17 12.43 1.06
N GLU A 16 6.25 13.17 1.36
CA GLU A 16 6.85 14.11 0.42
C GLU A 16 7.47 13.41 -0.80
N ALA A 17 7.88 12.15 -0.65
CA ALA A 17 8.39 11.34 -1.76
C ALA A 17 7.27 10.85 -2.70
N ILE A 18 6.01 10.81 -2.25
CA ILE A 18 4.86 10.43 -3.08
C ILE A 18 4.65 11.48 -4.17
N ALA A 19 4.87 11.07 -5.42
CA ALA A 19 4.87 11.96 -6.57
C ALA A 19 3.47 12.46 -6.94
N ASP A 20 2.42 11.63 -6.84
CA ASP A 20 1.05 12.05 -7.16
C ASP A 20 0.46 12.83 -5.97
N ALA A 21 0.14 14.11 -6.20
CA ALA A 21 -0.42 14.99 -5.19
C ALA A 21 -1.78 14.50 -4.66
N ARG A 22 -2.60 13.85 -5.49
CA ARG A 22 -3.91 13.31 -5.09
C ARG A 22 -3.73 12.17 -4.08
N VAL A 23 -2.72 11.33 -4.31
CA VAL A 23 -2.36 10.25 -3.39
C VAL A 23 -1.85 10.85 -2.08
N ARG A 24 -0.96 11.83 -2.14
CA ARG A 24 -0.44 12.52 -0.95
C ARG A 24 -1.55 13.16 -0.12
N ASP A 25 -2.47 13.87 -0.76
CA ASP A 25 -3.59 14.54 -0.11
C ASP A 25 -4.54 13.53 0.54
N LEU A 26 -4.83 12.41 -0.15
CA LEU A 26 -5.60 11.31 0.43
C LEU A 26 -4.93 10.78 1.69
N VAL A 27 -3.64 10.42 1.63
CA VAL A 27 -2.96 9.84 2.79
C VAL A 27 -2.93 10.83 3.94
N ARG A 28 -2.67 12.12 3.68
CA ARG A 28 -2.73 13.18 4.71
C ARG A 28 -4.09 13.23 5.40
N SER A 29 -5.19 13.04 4.67
CA SER A 29 -6.53 13.02 5.26
C SER A 29 -6.84 11.80 6.13
N LEU A 30 -6.05 10.72 5.96
CA LEU A 30 -6.20 9.44 6.65
C LEU A 30 -5.13 9.20 7.73
N LEU A 31 -4.20 10.13 7.90
CA LEU A 31 -3.19 10.05 8.96
C LEU A 31 -3.85 10.07 10.33
N VAL A 32 -3.38 9.19 11.19
CA VAL A 32 -3.71 9.19 12.63
C VAL A 32 -2.49 9.60 13.43
N GLU A 33 -2.70 10.00 14.69
CA GLU A 33 -1.58 10.14 15.62
C GLU A 33 -0.89 8.77 15.78
N PRO A 34 0.43 8.65 15.49
CA PRO A 34 1.07 7.34 15.50
C PRO A 34 1.00 6.69 16.88
N ARG A 35 0.34 5.54 16.94
CA ARG A 35 0.09 4.80 18.19
C ARG A 35 0.78 3.43 18.15
N PRO A 36 1.50 3.03 19.22
CA PRO A 36 2.14 1.73 19.28
C PRO A 36 1.10 0.65 19.60
N VAL A 37 1.20 -0.48 18.91
CA VAL A 37 0.36 -1.67 19.08
C VAL A 37 1.27 -2.89 19.10
N LEU A 38 1.11 -3.75 20.10
CA LEU A 38 1.79 -5.04 20.11
C LEU A 38 1.08 -5.99 19.17
N ARG A 39 1.83 -6.60 18.25
CA ARG A 39 1.31 -7.51 17.24
C ARG A 39 2.08 -8.82 17.25
N ASP A 40 1.36 -9.93 17.11
CA ASP A 40 1.93 -11.28 17.15
C ASP A 40 2.80 -11.55 15.92
N TRP A 41 3.83 -12.39 16.10
CA TRP A 41 4.71 -12.82 15.01
C TRP A 41 4.61 -14.33 14.78
N ASP A 42 3.94 -14.70 13.69
CA ASP A 42 3.65 -16.12 13.37
C ASP A 42 4.90 -16.98 13.16
N TYR A 43 6.02 -16.37 12.78
CA TYR A 43 7.27 -17.06 12.47
C TYR A 43 8.27 -17.04 13.63
N GLY A 44 7.83 -16.56 14.79
CA GLY A 44 8.62 -16.42 15.99
C GLY A 44 8.47 -17.55 16.99
N GLU A 45 9.00 -17.32 18.18
CA GLU A 45 8.66 -18.12 19.35
C GLU A 45 7.18 -17.93 19.72
N PRO A 46 6.52 -18.92 20.36
CA PRO A 46 5.15 -18.78 20.80
C PRO A 46 4.93 -17.54 21.68
N GLY A 47 4.00 -16.67 21.27
CA GLY A 47 3.70 -15.41 21.97
C GLY A 47 4.72 -14.30 21.73
N GLN A 48 5.64 -14.47 20.77
CA GLN A 48 6.52 -13.40 20.34
C GLN A 48 5.71 -12.28 19.68
N GLN A 49 5.98 -11.04 20.12
CA GLN A 49 5.31 -9.85 19.65
C GLN A 49 6.31 -8.76 19.29
N TYR A 50 5.93 -7.91 18.33
CA TYR A 50 6.67 -6.71 17.97
C TYR A 50 5.79 -5.46 18.07
N VAL A 51 6.44 -4.34 18.37
CA VAL A 51 5.78 -3.04 18.42
C VAL A 51 5.62 -2.52 17.00
N CYS A 52 4.37 -2.44 16.56
CA CYS A 52 3.98 -1.83 15.29
C CYS A 52 3.28 -0.51 15.56
N TRP A 53 3.58 0.49 14.75
CA TRP A 53 2.99 1.81 14.88
C TRP A 53 1.96 2.02 13.79
N THR A 54 0.70 2.17 14.17
CA THR A 54 -0.35 2.45 13.18
C THR A 54 -0.26 3.92 12.76
N VAL A 55 -0.20 4.18 11.45
CA VAL A 55 0.03 5.54 10.89
C VAL A 55 -1.09 6.03 10.00
N VAL A 56 -1.79 5.14 9.29
CA VAL A 56 -2.88 5.47 8.37
C VAL A 56 -4.03 4.51 8.65
N GLU A 57 -5.24 5.05 8.78
CA GLU A 57 -6.46 4.27 8.97
C GLU A 57 -7.58 4.81 8.06
N ASP A 58 -8.20 3.94 7.26
CA ASP A 58 -9.40 4.24 6.48
C ASP A 58 -10.62 3.53 7.07
N CYS A 59 -10.91 3.82 8.34
CA CYS A 59 -11.98 3.17 9.11
C CYS A 59 -13.38 3.30 8.47
N ALA A 60 -13.56 4.24 7.54
CA ALA A 60 -14.82 4.41 6.82
C ALA A 60 -15.02 3.36 5.71
N ARG A 61 -13.94 2.80 5.16
CA ARG A 61 -13.98 1.92 3.99
C ARG A 61 -13.39 0.53 4.24
N SER A 62 -12.48 0.40 5.20
CA SER A 62 -11.71 -0.83 5.40
C SER A 62 -11.33 -1.04 6.87
N ASP A 63 -11.23 -2.31 7.27
CA ASP A 63 -10.60 -2.71 8.53
C ASP A 63 -9.09 -2.93 8.39
N VAL A 64 -8.47 -2.46 7.29
CA VAL A 64 -7.02 -2.49 7.07
C VAL A 64 -6.41 -1.11 7.35
N ALA A 65 -5.31 -1.11 8.09
CA ALA A 65 -4.48 0.04 8.39
C ALA A 65 -3.07 -0.13 7.80
N ILE A 66 -2.36 0.98 7.63
CA ILE A 66 -0.93 0.96 7.34
C ILE A 66 -0.18 1.17 8.65
N ALA A 67 0.75 0.27 8.94
CA ALA A 67 1.61 0.33 10.11
C ALA A 67 3.10 0.35 9.75
N TYR A 68 3.90 0.93 10.63
CA TYR A 68 5.36 0.86 10.60
C TYR A 68 5.88 -0.10 11.66
N CYS A 69 6.71 -1.07 11.30
CA CYS A 69 7.38 -1.98 12.23
C CYS A 69 8.85 -2.14 11.87
N GLU A 70 9.75 -1.82 12.82
CA GLU A 70 11.20 -2.03 12.63
C GLU A 70 11.55 -3.52 12.46
N GLN A 71 10.68 -4.42 12.92
CA GLN A 71 10.81 -5.88 12.88
C GLN A 71 9.72 -6.55 12.04
N GLY A 72 9.15 -5.87 11.03
CA GLY A 72 8.12 -6.44 10.14
C GLY A 72 8.62 -7.65 9.34
N PHE A 73 8.52 -7.62 8.01
CA PHE A 73 9.19 -8.65 7.18
C PHE A 73 10.69 -8.37 7.01
N GLY A 74 11.36 -8.05 8.13
CA GLY A 74 12.75 -7.56 8.19
C GLY A 74 12.89 -6.05 8.00
N PRO A 75 14.08 -5.48 8.32
CA PRO A 75 14.31 -4.04 8.32
C PRO A 75 14.26 -3.38 6.94
N ALA A 76 14.26 -4.19 5.87
CA ALA A 76 14.14 -3.70 4.51
C ALA A 76 12.68 -3.34 4.16
N SER A 77 11.68 -3.98 4.77
CA SER A 77 10.27 -3.77 4.46
C SER A 77 9.48 -3.42 5.70
N PRO A 78 9.60 -2.18 6.21
CA PRO A 78 9.02 -1.81 7.50
C PRO A 78 7.57 -1.32 7.43
N TRP A 79 6.99 -1.16 6.24
CA TRP A 79 5.61 -0.69 6.07
C TRP A 79 4.68 -1.86 5.81
N GLY A 80 3.69 -2.07 6.68
CA GLY A 80 2.81 -3.24 6.63
C GLY A 80 1.34 -2.85 6.48
N LEU A 81 0.59 -3.64 5.70
CA LEU A 81 -0.87 -3.66 5.76
C LEU A 81 -1.30 -4.62 6.85
N VAL A 82 -1.98 -4.08 7.86
CA VAL A 82 -2.36 -4.81 9.08
C VAL A 82 -3.83 -4.55 9.41
N TRP A 83 -4.49 -5.46 10.10
CA TRP A 83 -5.86 -5.24 10.56
C TRP A 83 -5.92 -4.14 11.64
N SER A 84 -6.85 -3.20 11.48
CA SER A 84 -7.02 -1.99 12.31
C SER A 84 -7.70 -2.27 13.64
N ARG A 85 -8.49 -3.35 13.72
CA ARG A 85 -9.29 -3.75 14.87
C ARG A 85 -8.59 -4.79 15.75
N GLU A 86 -8.68 -4.55 17.07
CA GLU A 86 -8.14 -5.42 18.13
C GLU A 86 -9.16 -6.50 18.55
N ASP A 87 -10.41 -6.39 18.12
CA ASP A 87 -11.58 -7.05 18.71
C ASP A 87 -12.21 -8.14 17.85
N ALA A 88 -11.42 -8.99 17.18
CA ALA A 88 -11.91 -10.32 16.80
C ALA A 88 -10.76 -11.29 16.45
N ARG A 89 -10.62 -12.35 17.25
CA ARG A 89 -10.20 -13.69 16.78
C ARG A 89 -8.75 -13.90 16.29
N GLY A 90 -7.77 -13.15 16.78
CA GLY A 90 -6.36 -13.45 16.49
C GLY A 90 -5.86 -12.85 15.16
N GLU A 91 -6.56 -11.85 14.64
CA GLU A 91 -6.24 -11.11 13.41
C GLU A 91 -5.20 -9.98 13.64
N GLY A 92 -4.57 -9.94 14.82
CA GLY A 92 -3.56 -8.95 15.18
C GLY A 92 -2.13 -9.30 14.73
N SER A 93 -1.94 -10.46 14.08
CA SER A 93 -0.62 -10.92 13.65
C SER A 93 -0.08 -10.11 12.47
N ILE A 94 1.23 -9.94 12.45
CA ILE A 94 1.98 -9.28 11.38
C ILE A 94 2.66 -10.26 10.41
N GLY A 95 2.33 -11.54 10.50
CA GLY A 95 2.89 -12.61 9.69
C GLY A 95 2.06 -12.93 8.44
N MET A 96 1.38 -14.08 8.47
CA MET A 96 0.85 -14.79 7.29
C MET A 96 -0.16 -13.99 6.45
N ASP A 97 -0.92 -13.10 7.08
CA ASP A 97 -1.98 -12.31 6.45
C ASP A 97 -1.62 -10.83 6.28
N SER A 98 -0.34 -10.47 6.45
CA SER A 98 0.15 -9.09 6.27
C SER A 98 1.05 -8.98 5.04
N ALA A 99 0.88 -7.90 4.28
CA ALA A 99 1.78 -7.53 3.19
C ALA A 99 2.76 -6.45 3.67
N TRP A 100 4.05 -6.59 3.34
CA TRP A 100 5.13 -5.71 3.79
C TRP A 100 5.89 -5.08 2.61
N PHE A 101 6.19 -3.79 2.75
CA PHE A 101 6.65 -2.91 1.67
C PHE A 101 7.87 -2.10 2.09
N PHE A 102 8.67 -1.70 1.10
CA PHE A 102 9.89 -0.93 1.31
C PHE A 102 9.58 0.53 1.67
N THR A 103 8.53 1.09 1.06
CA THR A 103 8.11 2.49 1.25
C THR A 103 6.66 2.60 1.71
N LEU A 104 6.31 3.76 2.28
CA LEU A 104 4.92 4.10 2.56
C LEU A 104 4.10 4.20 1.26
N GLU A 105 4.72 4.67 0.17
CA GLU A 105 4.08 4.83 -1.13
C GLU A 105 3.56 3.49 -1.66
N GLU A 106 4.38 2.43 -1.61
CA GLU A 106 3.98 1.08 -2.02
C GLU A 106 2.79 0.57 -1.22
N ALA A 107 2.83 0.70 0.11
CA ALA A 107 1.72 0.28 0.99
C ALA A 107 0.42 1.05 0.71
N VAL A 108 0.52 2.33 0.32
CA VAL A 108 -0.62 3.17 -0.04
C VAL A 108 -1.26 2.72 -1.36
N TYR A 109 -0.45 2.40 -2.38
CA TYR A 109 -0.97 1.91 -3.66
C TYR A 109 -1.64 0.55 -3.55
N GLU A 110 -1.15 -0.32 -2.66
CA GLU A 110 -1.74 -1.63 -2.36
C GLU A 110 -2.95 -1.55 -1.40
N SER A 111 -3.36 -0.35 -0.96
CA SER A 111 -4.51 -0.17 -0.08
C SER A 111 -5.43 1.00 -0.47
N VAL A 112 -5.24 2.16 0.17
CA VAL A 112 -6.18 3.29 0.17
C VAL A 112 -6.25 3.98 -1.20
N ALA A 113 -5.20 3.90 -2.02
CA ALA A 113 -5.17 4.50 -3.36
C ALA A 113 -6.25 3.94 -4.31
N SER A 114 -6.80 2.76 -4.02
CA SER A 114 -7.97 2.21 -4.72
C SER A 114 -9.19 3.13 -4.74
N SER A 115 -9.28 4.09 -3.79
CA SER A 115 -10.34 5.11 -3.77
C SER A 115 -10.20 6.20 -4.82
N LEU A 116 -9.03 6.33 -5.44
CA LEU A 116 -8.75 7.42 -6.36
C LEU A 116 -8.95 6.97 -7.82
N PRO A 117 -9.43 7.88 -8.69
CA PRO A 117 -9.51 7.64 -10.13
C PRO A 117 -8.15 7.83 -10.80
N ILE A 118 -7.17 7.00 -10.45
CA ILE A 118 -5.78 7.09 -10.98
C ILE A 118 -5.36 5.86 -11.78
N TRP A 119 -6.27 4.91 -11.95
CA TRP A 119 -5.96 3.60 -12.50
C TRP A 119 -6.10 3.59 -14.01
N ARG A 120 -5.16 2.94 -14.70
CA ARG A 120 -5.21 2.75 -16.14
C ARG A 120 -5.15 1.28 -16.48
N LEU A 121 -5.78 0.93 -17.60
CA LEU A 121 -5.64 -0.37 -18.22
C LEU A 121 -4.41 -0.35 -19.13
N TYR A 122 -3.56 -1.36 -19.00
CA TYR A 122 -2.38 -1.54 -19.83
C TYR A 122 -2.49 -2.84 -20.64
N GLY A 123 -2.06 -2.75 -21.89
CA GLY A 123 -1.74 -3.88 -22.74
C GLY A 123 -0.23 -4.11 -22.81
N ARG A 124 0.19 -4.98 -23.72
CA ARG A 124 1.62 -5.20 -24.00
C ARG A 124 2.35 -3.92 -24.44
N ASP A 125 1.67 -3.08 -25.22
CA ASP A 125 2.29 -1.95 -25.91
C ASP A 125 2.11 -0.61 -25.16
N GLY A 126 1.44 -0.59 -24.02
CA GLY A 126 1.25 0.60 -23.21
C GLY A 126 -0.18 0.76 -22.66
N ALA A 127 -0.50 1.99 -22.27
CA ALA A 127 -1.82 2.33 -21.75
C ALA A 127 -2.88 2.20 -22.86
N LEU A 128 -3.97 1.50 -22.53
CA LEU A 128 -5.15 1.30 -23.38
C LEU A 128 -6.31 2.21 -22.95
N SER A 129 -6.15 2.93 -21.85
CA SER A 129 -7.15 3.83 -21.31
C SER A 129 -6.54 5.07 -20.69
N GLU A 130 -7.39 6.10 -20.57
CA GLU A 130 -7.19 7.18 -19.60
C GLU A 130 -7.34 6.67 -18.16
N GLU A 131 -7.08 7.56 -17.20
CA GLU A 131 -7.32 7.29 -15.77
C GLU A 131 -8.81 7.08 -15.49
N MET A 132 -9.09 6.11 -14.63
CA MET A 132 -10.44 5.75 -14.20
C MET A 132 -10.43 5.18 -12.78
N ASP A 133 -11.64 4.96 -12.25
CA ASP A 133 -11.84 4.29 -10.97
C ASP A 133 -11.33 2.85 -10.99
N TRP A 134 -10.90 2.35 -9.83
CA TRP A 134 -10.37 0.99 -9.65
C TRP A 134 -11.30 -0.09 -10.22
N ASP A 135 -12.59 -0.05 -9.88
CA ASP A 135 -13.57 -1.04 -10.32
C ASP A 135 -13.79 -0.98 -11.84
N ALA A 136 -13.78 0.22 -12.42
CA ALA A 136 -13.91 0.40 -13.85
C ALA A 136 -12.70 -0.19 -14.58
N ALA A 137 -11.49 0.06 -14.07
CA ALA A 137 -10.25 -0.47 -14.64
C ALA A 137 -10.23 -2.01 -14.62
N TRP A 138 -10.58 -2.63 -13.50
CA TRP A 138 -10.62 -4.10 -13.39
C TRP A 138 -11.74 -4.72 -14.20
N LYS A 139 -12.91 -4.08 -14.28
CA LYS A 139 -14.00 -4.54 -15.16
C LYS A 139 -13.58 -4.52 -16.62
N ALA A 140 -12.90 -3.47 -17.07
CA ALA A 140 -12.38 -3.38 -18.43
C ALA A 140 -11.29 -4.45 -18.69
N CYS A 141 -10.36 -4.63 -17.74
CA CYS A 141 -9.32 -5.66 -17.79
C CYS A 141 -9.91 -7.07 -17.92
N ALA A 142 -10.90 -7.40 -17.09
CA ALA A 142 -11.59 -8.69 -17.14
C ALA A 142 -12.29 -8.92 -18.49
N SER A 143 -12.92 -7.87 -19.04
CA SER A 143 -13.59 -7.95 -20.34
C SER A 143 -12.60 -8.24 -21.47
N LEU A 144 -11.41 -7.62 -21.46
CA LEU A 144 -10.37 -7.89 -22.45
C LEU A 144 -9.79 -9.30 -22.30
N ARG A 145 -9.49 -9.74 -21.07
CA ARG A 145 -9.00 -11.10 -20.82
C ARG A 145 -10.01 -12.19 -21.25
N ALA A 146 -11.30 -11.89 -21.17
CA ALA A 146 -12.35 -12.79 -21.66
C ALA A 146 -12.41 -12.83 -23.20
N ALA A 147 -12.22 -11.69 -23.86
CA ALA A 147 -12.23 -11.60 -25.32
C ALA A 147 -10.94 -12.13 -25.97
N ASP A 148 -9.80 -11.96 -25.31
CA ASP A 148 -8.49 -12.44 -25.72
C ASP A 148 -7.73 -13.06 -24.54
N PRO A 149 -7.95 -14.36 -24.24
CA PRO A 149 -7.27 -15.04 -23.14
C PRO A 149 -5.75 -15.17 -23.30
N GLY A 150 -5.23 -15.02 -24.52
CA GLY A 150 -3.79 -15.04 -24.81
C GLY A 150 -3.12 -13.66 -24.65
N GLY A 151 -3.94 -12.61 -24.51
CA GLY A 151 -3.50 -11.23 -24.37
C GLY A 151 -2.94 -10.92 -22.98
N PHE A 152 -1.99 -9.99 -22.92
CA PHE A 152 -1.49 -9.44 -21.67
C PHE A 152 -2.23 -8.15 -21.34
N TYR A 153 -3.00 -8.18 -20.25
CA TYR A 153 -3.75 -7.03 -19.75
C TYR A 153 -3.52 -6.87 -18.24
N ALA A 154 -3.26 -5.65 -17.77
CA ALA A 154 -3.04 -5.34 -16.36
C ALA A 154 -3.62 -3.98 -15.99
N VAL A 155 -3.98 -3.80 -14.73
CA VAL A 155 -4.38 -2.51 -14.15
C VAL A 155 -3.19 -1.98 -13.36
N ASP A 156 -2.84 -0.71 -13.57
CA ASP A 156 -1.72 -0.07 -12.88
C ASP A 156 -1.91 1.45 -12.85
N CYS A 157 -1.27 2.13 -11.89
CA CYS A 157 -1.18 3.59 -11.80
C CYS A 157 0.27 4.10 -11.83
N THR A 158 1.26 3.19 -11.85
CA THR A 158 2.70 3.50 -11.77
C THR A 158 3.43 3.26 -13.09
N ARG A 159 2.96 2.33 -13.93
CA ARG A 159 3.60 1.90 -15.21
C ARG A 159 3.81 2.97 -16.29
N GLY A 160 3.33 4.20 -16.08
CA GLY A 160 3.64 5.35 -16.93
C GLY A 160 4.89 6.14 -16.51
N LYS A 161 5.48 5.85 -15.35
CA LYS A 161 6.65 6.57 -14.82
C LYS A 161 7.99 5.93 -15.21
N ASP A 162 8.00 4.66 -15.65
CA ASP A 162 9.21 3.91 -16.00
C ASP A 162 9.25 3.46 -17.47
N ARG A 163 9.35 4.44 -18.38
CA ARG A 163 10.23 4.28 -19.56
C ARG A 163 10.92 5.62 -19.80
N GLY A 164 12.02 5.84 -19.10
CA GLY A 164 13.03 6.75 -19.59
C GLY A 164 13.38 6.34 -21.02
N GLU A 165 13.13 7.24 -21.97
CA GLU A 165 13.85 7.19 -23.23
C GLU A 165 15.35 7.15 -22.90
N PRO A 166 16.14 6.23 -23.46
CA PRO A 166 17.58 6.40 -23.39
C PRO A 166 17.90 7.73 -24.08
N ALA A 167 18.58 8.62 -23.37
CA ALA A 167 19.19 9.79 -23.96
C ALA A 167 20.04 9.31 -25.14
N ALA A 168 19.68 9.76 -26.35
CA ALA A 168 20.50 9.55 -27.52
C ALA A 168 21.79 10.37 -27.34
N ASP A 169 22.91 9.67 -27.18
CA ASP A 169 24.26 10.21 -27.42
C ASP A 169 24.53 10.31 -28.92
#